data_AF-A0A0I0ZVJ7-F1
#
_entry.id   AF-A0A0I0ZVJ7-F1
#
_cell.length_a   1.000
_cell.length_b   1.000
_cell.length_c   1.000
_cell.angle_alpha   90.00
_cell.angle_beta   90.00
_cell.angle_gamma   90.00
#
_symmetry.space_group_name_H-M   'P 1'
#
loop_
_entity.id
_entity.type
_entity.pdbx_description
1 polymer ?
#
loop_
_entity_poly.entity_id
_entity_poly.type
_entity_poly.pdbx_seq_one_letter_code
_entity_poly.pdbx_strand_id
1 'polypeptide(L)'
;MSRSSVNNKSQQLNARFPHEVVSGIEASLQPGETKANFIVTAVRGEIARRQAEGSGENPLVSSLDALANVEQIGIKAAEEIGQLITVAREELQRRKAKESE
;
A
#
# COMPACT_ATOMS: atom_id res chain seq x y z
N MET A 1 -1.81 43.25 26.26
CA MET A 1 -1.75 42.57 24.96
C MET A 1 -2.65 41.33 25.04
N SER A 2 -3.70 41.27 24.23
CA SER A 2 -4.59 40.10 24.18
C SER A 2 -3.82 38.95 23.52
N ARG A 3 -3.68 37.82 24.23
CA ARG A 3 -3.13 36.59 23.66
C ARG A 3 -4.19 36.05 22.70
N SER A 4 -4.00 36.23 21.40
CA SER A 4 -4.76 35.51 20.39
C SER A 4 -4.67 34.02 20.73
N SER A 5 -5.80 33.41 21.08
CA SER A 5 -5.89 31.97 21.30
C SER A 5 -5.58 31.26 19.99
N VAL A 6 -4.32 30.86 19.80
CA VAL A 6 -3.93 30.02 18.66
C VAL A 6 -4.46 28.63 18.97
N ASN A 7 -5.43 28.16 18.19
CA ASN A 7 -5.87 26.78 18.27
C ASN A 7 -4.73 25.88 17.77
N ASN A 8 -4.09 25.17 18.71
CA ASN A 8 -2.95 24.31 18.40
C ASN A 8 -3.33 22.99 17.68
N LYS A 9 -4.61 22.76 17.39
CA LYS A 9 -5.12 21.55 16.73
C LYS A 9 -5.54 21.79 15.27
N SER A 10 -5.89 23.01 14.89
CA SER A 10 -6.31 23.33 13.52
C SER A 10 -6.09 24.80 13.15
N GLN A 11 -5.80 25.03 11.88
CA GLN A 11 -5.67 26.35 11.27
C GLN A 11 -6.67 26.48 10.11
N GLN A 12 -7.36 27.62 10.04
CA GLN A 12 -8.23 27.93 8.91
C GLN A 12 -7.41 28.47 7.74
N LEU A 13 -7.65 27.94 6.55
CA LEU A 13 -7.07 28.40 5.30
C LEU A 13 -8.18 28.96 4.41
N ASN A 14 -7.91 30.08 3.73
CA ASN A 14 -8.86 30.70 2.80
C ASN A 14 -8.37 30.48 1.37
N ALA A 15 -9.16 29.73 0.58
CA ALA A 15 -8.93 29.52 -0.84
C ALA A 15 -10.26 29.64 -1.59
N ARG A 16 -10.22 30.15 -2.82
CA ARG A 16 -11.39 30.25 -3.70
C ARG A 16 -11.32 29.14 -4.75
N PHE A 17 -12.42 28.40 -4.88
CA PHE A 17 -12.60 27.39 -5.91
C PHE A 17 -13.43 27.97 -7.07
N PRO A 18 -13.08 27.66 -8.33
CA PRO A 18 -13.95 27.91 -9.47
C PRO A 18 -15.31 27.20 -9.33
N HIS A 19 -16.35 27.74 -9.96
CA HIS A 19 -17.72 27.23 -9.80
C HIS A 19 -17.87 25.78 -10.26
N GLU A 20 -17.26 25.44 -11.40
CA GLU A 20 -17.23 24.10 -11.95
C GLU A 20 -16.57 23.08 -11.00
N VAL A 21 -15.55 23.50 -10.26
CA VAL A 21 -14.90 22.66 -9.25
C VAL A 21 -15.81 22.46 -8.06
N VAL A 22 -16.51 23.50 -7.61
CA VAL A 22 -17.49 23.39 -6.52
C VAL A 22 -18.63 22.43 -6.90
N SER A 23 -19.16 22.54 -8.12
CA SER A 23 -20.17 21.62 -8.64
C SER A 23 -19.66 20.18 -8.73
N GLY A 24 -18.40 19.99 -9.16
CA GLY A 24 -17.76 18.67 -9.18
C GLY A 24 -17.64 18.06 -7.78
N ILE A 25 -17.27 18.85 -6.78
CA ILE A 25 -17.23 18.40 -5.37
C ILE A 25 -18.62 17.97 -4.92
N GLU A 26 -19.64 18.81 -5.13
CA GLU A 26 -21.03 18.53 -4.73
C GLU A 26 -21.57 17.24 -5.35
N ALA A 27 -21.31 17.04 -6.65
CA ALA A 27 -21.74 15.84 -7.37
C ALA A 27 -21.01 14.55 -6.92
N SER A 28 -19.85 14.68 -6.27
CA SER A 28 -19.01 13.56 -5.86
C SER A 28 -19.19 13.17 -4.39
N LEU A 29 -19.96 13.93 -3.60
CA LEU A 29 -20.16 13.65 -2.18
C LEU A 29 -20.89 12.32 -1.95
N GLN A 30 -20.38 11.54 -1.01
CA GLN A 30 -21.08 10.34 -0.55
C GLN A 30 -22.17 10.66 0.49
N PRO A 31 -23.18 9.78 0.69
CA PRO A 31 -24.19 9.98 1.72
C PRO A 31 -23.57 10.20 3.11
N GLY A 32 -23.91 11.32 3.75
CA GLY A 32 -23.38 11.70 5.06
C GLY A 32 -22.01 12.40 5.03
N GLU A 33 -21.40 12.57 3.86
CA GLU A 33 -20.14 13.30 3.70
C GLU A 33 -20.38 14.82 3.62
N THR A 34 -19.49 15.60 4.25
CA THR A 34 -19.50 17.06 4.15
C THR A 34 -18.41 17.53 3.19
N LYS A 35 -18.62 18.69 2.54
CA LYS A 35 -17.58 19.33 1.70
C LYS A 35 -16.25 19.52 2.45
N ALA A 36 -16.32 19.85 3.73
CA ALA A 36 -15.13 20.02 4.56
C ALA A 36 -14.35 18.71 4.70
N ASN A 37 -15.04 17.60 5.01
CA ASN A 37 -14.42 16.28 5.11
C ASN A 37 -13.84 15.83 3.76
N PHE A 38 -14.57 16.05 2.67
CA PHE A 38 -14.10 15.78 1.31
C PHE A 38 -12.79 16.53 1.01
N ILE A 39 -12.76 17.84 1.26
CA ILE A 39 -11.58 18.68 1.01
C ILE A 39 -10.40 18.25 1.88
N VAL A 40 -10.62 17.99 3.17
CA VAL A 40 -9.55 17.54 4.08
C VAL A 40 -8.97 16.20 3.61
N THR A 41 -9.82 15.26 3.19
CA THR A 41 -9.40 13.96 2.66
C THR A 41 -8.60 14.11 1.37
N ALA A 42 -9.08 14.92 0.41
CA ALA A 42 -8.39 15.19 -0.84
C ALA A 42 -7.02 15.82 -0.62
N VAL A 43 -6.93 16.83 0.27
CA VAL A 43 -5.66 17.49 0.60
C VAL A 43 -4.68 16.51 1.28
N ARG A 44 -5.16 15.65 2.19
CA ARG A 44 -4.32 14.61 2.80
C ARG A 44 -3.78 13.62 1.76
N GLY A 45 -4.62 13.18 0.83
CA GLY A 45 -4.22 12.30 -0.27
C GLY A 45 -3.14 12.94 -1.16
N GLU A 46 -3.31 14.22 -1.50
CA GLU A 46 -2.33 14.96 -2.30
C GLU A 46 -1.00 15.18 -1.56
N ILE A 47 -1.04 15.44 -0.24
CA ILE A 47 0.18 15.51 0.58
C ILE A 47 0.91 14.15 0.57
N ALA A 48 0.19 13.05 0.78
CA ALA A 48 0.79 11.71 0.76
C ALA A 48 1.39 11.39 -0.62
N ARG A 49 0.70 11.75 -1.72
CA ARG A 49 1.21 11.61 -3.09
C ARG A 49 2.53 12.36 -3.27
N ARG A 50 2.59 13.64 -2.89
CA ARG A 50 3.82 14.46 -3.01
C ARG A 50 4.94 13.98 -2.10
N GLN A 51 4.60 13.52 -0.89
CA GLN A 51 5.60 12.95 0.03
C GLN A 51 6.20 11.67 -0.55
N ALA A 52 5.42 10.85 -1.22
CA ALA A 52 5.93 9.64 -1.85
C ALA A 52 6.67 9.91 -3.18
N GLU A 53 6.28 10.94 -3.93
CA GLU A 53 7.06 11.41 -5.10
C GLU A 53 8.40 12.05 -4.69
N GLY A 54 8.46 12.66 -3.50
CA GLY A 54 9.68 13.24 -2.93
C GLY A 54 10.54 12.26 -2.11
N SER A 55 10.02 11.09 -1.71
CA SER A 55 10.75 10.10 -0.90
C SER A 55 11.52 9.08 -1.73
N GLY A 56 11.61 9.22 -3.05
CA GLY A 56 12.28 8.25 -3.93
C GLY A 56 11.53 6.93 -4.12
N GLU A 57 10.64 6.57 -3.19
CA GLU A 57 9.74 5.43 -3.29
C GLU A 57 8.30 5.91 -3.50
N ASN A 58 7.93 6.06 -4.77
CA ASN A 58 6.53 6.10 -5.18
C ASN A 58 5.82 4.87 -4.57
N PRO A 59 4.64 4.97 -3.95
CA PRO A 59 4.04 3.83 -3.24
C PRO A 59 3.71 2.68 -4.19
N LEU A 60 3.48 2.98 -5.47
CA LEU A 60 3.33 1.97 -6.51
C LEU A 60 4.66 1.27 -6.81
N VAL A 61 5.78 2.01 -6.78
CA VAL A 61 7.13 1.47 -6.94
C VAL A 61 7.50 0.60 -5.73
N SER A 62 7.26 1.09 -4.51
CA SER A 62 7.45 0.31 -3.27
C SER A 62 6.58 -0.96 -3.26
N SER A 63 5.34 -0.86 -3.76
CA SER A 63 4.46 -2.03 -3.93
C SER A 63 4.97 -3.00 -5.00
N LEU A 64 5.57 -2.49 -6.08
CA LEU A 64 6.15 -3.30 -7.15
C LEU A 64 7.43 -4.02 -6.67
N ASP A 65 8.28 -3.33 -5.90
CA ASP A 65 9.47 -3.90 -5.26
C ASP A 65 9.07 -4.97 -4.22
N ALA A 66 8.00 -4.72 -3.46
CA ALA A 66 7.43 -5.72 -2.56
C ALA A 66 6.94 -6.97 -3.32
N LEU A 67 6.28 -6.79 -4.47
CA LEU A 67 5.86 -7.91 -5.32
C LEU A 67 7.05 -8.68 -5.92
N ALA A 68 8.10 -7.99 -6.36
CA ALA A 68 9.32 -8.62 -6.84
C ALA A 68 10.00 -9.46 -5.75
N ASN A 69 10.02 -8.97 -4.50
CA ASN A 69 10.52 -9.75 -3.36
C ASN A 69 9.67 -11.00 -3.10
N VAL A 70 8.34 -10.90 -3.19
CA VAL A 70 7.44 -12.05 -3.07
C VAL A 70 7.70 -13.08 -4.18
N GLU A 71 7.95 -12.65 -5.40
CA GLU A 71 8.32 -13.52 -6.52
C GLU A 71 9.61 -14.30 -6.22
N GLN A 72 10.67 -13.62 -5.78
CA GLN A 72 11.94 -14.27 -5.43
C GLN A 72 11.78 -15.31 -4.30
N ILE A 73 10.98 -14.98 -3.28
CA ILE A 73 10.64 -15.93 -2.21
C ILE A 73 9.92 -17.16 -2.79
N GLY A 74 8.96 -16.96 -3.70
CA GLY A 74 8.22 -18.03 -4.36
C GLY A 74 9.12 -18.97 -5.18
N ILE A 75 10.05 -18.41 -5.97
CA ILE A 75 11.03 -19.18 -6.75
C ILE A 75 11.88 -20.04 -5.82
N LYS A 76 12.45 -19.44 -4.77
CA LYS A 76 13.30 -20.15 -3.82
C LYS A 76 12.55 -21.26 -3.09
N ALA A 77 11.31 -20.98 -2.65
CA ALA A 77 10.47 -21.97 -2.00
C ALA A 77 10.17 -23.17 -2.92
N ALA A 78 9.93 -22.92 -4.21
CA ALA A 78 9.69 -23.99 -5.19
C ALA A 78 10.93 -24.88 -5.38
N GLU A 79 12.13 -24.29 -5.43
CA GLU A 79 13.40 -25.02 -5.51
C GLU A 79 13.62 -25.91 -4.28
N GLU A 80 13.44 -25.35 -3.08
CA GLU A 80 13.61 -26.08 -1.80
C GLU A 80 12.61 -27.25 -1.69
N ILE A 81 11.35 -27.04 -2.08
CA ILE A 81 10.34 -28.11 -2.13
C ILE A 81 10.77 -29.21 -3.12
N GLY A 82 11.29 -28.83 -4.29
CA GLY A 82 11.80 -29.79 -5.28
C GLY A 82 12.94 -30.66 -4.74
N GLN A 83 13.86 -30.08 -3.97
CA GLN A 83 14.93 -30.80 -3.30
C GLN A 83 14.38 -31.80 -2.27
N LEU A 84 13.43 -31.37 -1.43
CA LEU A 84 12.79 -32.25 -0.45
C LEU A 84 12.06 -33.43 -1.09
N ILE A 85 11.33 -33.19 -2.19
CA ILE A 85 10.65 -34.24 -2.95
C ILE A 85 11.67 -35.25 -3.50
N THR A 86 12.81 -34.77 -3.99
CA THR A 86 13.87 -35.63 -4.53
C THR A 86 14.44 -36.54 -3.44
N VAL A 87 14.82 -35.97 -2.30
CA VAL A 87 15.32 -36.73 -1.13
C VAL A 87 14.29 -37.77 -0.67
N ALA A 88 13.01 -37.39 -0.57
CA ALA A 88 11.95 -38.30 -0.18
C ALA A 88 11.78 -39.47 -1.16
N ARG A 89 11.89 -39.22 -2.48
CA ARG A 89 11.81 -40.27 -3.50
C ARG A 89 12.99 -41.22 -3.43
N GLU A 90 14.21 -40.71 -3.28
CA GLU A 90 15.41 -41.54 -3.13
C GLU A 90 15.32 -42.45 -1.90
N GLU A 91 14.89 -41.90 -0.77
CA GLU A 91 14.73 -42.65 0.47
C GLU A 91 13.65 -43.75 0.34
N LEU A 92 12.53 -43.46 -0.33
CA LEU A 92 11.50 -44.46 -0.64
C LEU A 92 12.04 -45.59 -1.53
N GLN A 93 12.84 -45.29 -2.54
CA GLN A 93 13.44 -46.31 -3.40
C GLN A 93 14.45 -47.18 -2.64
N ARG A 94 15.28 -46.57 -1.78
CA ARG A 94 16.22 -47.33 -0.92
C ARG A 94 15.50 -48.30 0.01
N ARG A 95 14.37 -47.88 0.59
CA ARG A 95 13.56 -48.75 1.46
C ARG A 95 12.97 -49.92 0.69
N LYS A 96 12.39 -49.66 -0.48
CA LYS A 96 11.86 -50.72 -1.36
C LYS A 96 12.93 -51.73 -1.77
N ALA A 97 14.13 -51.26 -2.12
CA ALA A 97 15.24 -52.13 -2.50
C ALA A 97 15.69 -53.05 -1.34
N LYS A 98 15.69 -52.54 -0.11
CA LYS A 98 16.00 -53.32 1.10
C LYS A 98 14.91 -54.32 1.48
N GLU A 99 13.65 -54.04 1.17
CA GLU A 99 12.53 -54.96 1.44
C GLU A 99 12.49 -56.13 0.44
N SER A 100 13.13 -56.00 -0.72
CA SER A 100 13.19 -57.02 -1.76
C SER A 100 14.41 -57.95 -1.69
N GLU A 101 15.28 -57.78 -0.70
CA GLU A 101 16.51 -58.58 -0.44
C GLU A 101 16.31 -59.51 0.76
#